data_AF-A0A957D126-F1
#
_entry.id   AF-A0A957D126-F1
#
_cell.length_a   1.000
_cell.length_b   1.000
_cell.length_c   1.000
_cell.angle_alpha   90.00
_cell.angle_beta   90.00
_cell.angle_gamma   90.00
#
_symmetry.space_group_name_H-M   'P 1'
#
loop_
_entity.id
_entity.type
_entity.pdbx_description
1 polymer ?
#
loop_
_entity_poly.entity_id
_entity_poly.type
_entity_poly.pdbx_seq_one_letter_code
_entity_poly.pdbx_strand_id
1 'polypeptide(L)'
;MSALQLAVTVIMAGCLFWLGLYLIGRNYRRLMLWPAGAGLFAYSVLLTLNVLDRYAPSITIAQAISRWQIAFTLLPVLFWLVFLIIVAPRENAWRQRMTENRTMMLVIMGGTVLFAVGIGFMQLGDTAVSRFWLLHLLAFNLLVLGTAVAALDAADEGESLWPHYLRSFDYAFFTALLFGIQIVLVMYFATGVSFAMLILLIVTIDTAVIVQTFSSRVTTWLDGVAFFYFPAVRRERAVLRAGADAASRVHEGVDVSAMEPEAFARLTRKAISHMGNLPRLAASPLTQLPLVTA
;
A
#
# COMPACT_ATOMS: atom_id res chain seq x y z
N MET A 1 -16.20 -21.07 -10.98
CA MET A 1 -15.76 -20.37 -9.75
C MET A 1 -17.00 -20.13 -8.92
N SER A 2 -17.00 -20.46 -7.63
CA SER A 2 -18.17 -20.17 -6.79
C SER A 2 -18.28 -18.66 -6.51
N ALA A 3 -19.47 -18.19 -6.11
CA ALA A 3 -19.66 -16.79 -5.74
C ALA A 3 -18.74 -16.36 -4.57
N LEU A 4 -18.52 -17.26 -3.61
CA LEU A 4 -17.57 -17.03 -2.51
C LEU A 4 -16.14 -16.87 -3.02
N GLN A 5 -15.69 -17.72 -3.94
CA GLN A 5 -14.36 -17.61 -4.54
C GLN A 5 -14.18 -16.28 -5.27
N LEU A 6 -15.20 -15.85 -6.04
CA LEU A 6 -15.19 -14.55 -6.71
C LEU A 6 -15.06 -13.40 -5.72
N ALA A 7 -15.91 -13.38 -4.68
CA ALA A 7 -15.89 -12.33 -3.66
C ALA A 7 -14.54 -12.25 -2.96
N VAL A 8 -13.99 -13.39 -2.54
CA VAL A 8 -12.68 -13.46 -1.88
C VAL A 8 -11.56 -12.96 -2.81
N THR A 9 -11.57 -13.32 -4.10
CA THR A 9 -10.56 -12.83 -5.05
C THR A 9 -10.67 -11.32 -5.29
N VAL A 10 -11.88 -10.78 -5.44
CA VAL A 10 -12.10 -9.34 -5.64
C VAL A 10 -11.68 -8.54 -4.40
N ILE A 11 -12.04 -8.99 -3.20
CA ILE A 11 -11.65 -8.34 -1.94
C ILE A 11 -10.12 -8.36 -1.81
N MET A 12 -9.49 -9.51 -2.04
CA MET A 12 -8.04 -9.65 -1.93
C MET A 12 -7.30 -8.77 -2.96
N ALA A 13 -7.81 -8.71 -4.19
CA ALA A 13 -7.28 -7.83 -5.24
C ALA A 13 -7.41 -6.35 -4.83
N GLY A 14 -8.55 -5.93 -4.29
CA GLY A 14 -8.77 -4.58 -3.79
C GLY A 14 -7.84 -4.20 -2.63
N CYS A 15 -7.63 -5.11 -1.67
CA CYS A 15 -6.70 -4.90 -0.56
C CYS A 15 -5.26 -4.74 -1.03
N LEU A 16 -4.79 -5.59 -1.95
CA LEU A 16 -3.45 -5.49 -2.52
C LEU A 16 -3.27 -4.23 -3.36
N PHE A 17 -4.28 -3.88 -4.15
CA PHE A 17 -4.30 -2.66 -4.94
C PHE A 17 -4.18 -1.43 -4.05
N TRP A 18 -5.02 -1.34 -3.01
CA TRP A 18 -4.98 -0.28 -2.01
C TRP A 18 -3.61 -0.19 -1.35
N LEU A 19 -3.07 -1.31 -0.83
CA LEU A 19 -1.79 -1.31 -0.13
C LEU A 19 -0.63 -0.93 -1.06
N GLY A 20 -0.66 -1.38 -2.31
CA GLY A 20 0.30 -1.00 -3.34
C GLY A 20 0.32 0.51 -3.58
N LEU A 21 -0.85 1.12 -3.78
CA LEU A 21 -0.99 2.57 -3.94
C LEU A 21 -0.63 3.33 -2.67
N TYR A 22 -0.98 2.79 -1.50
CA TYR A 22 -0.63 3.38 -0.21
C TYR A 22 0.89 3.49 -0.04
N LEU A 23 1.64 2.43 -0.32
CA LEU A 23 3.11 2.45 -0.24
C LEU A 23 3.72 3.49 -1.20
N ILE A 24 3.23 3.53 -2.44
CA ILE A 24 3.69 4.52 -3.45
C ILE A 24 3.36 5.95 -3.01
N GLY A 25 2.16 6.17 -2.45
CA GLY A 25 1.67 7.46 -2.00
C GLY A 25 2.31 7.96 -0.71
N ARG A 26 2.76 7.05 0.17
CA ARG A 26 3.27 7.36 1.52
C ARG A 26 4.50 8.27 1.50
N ASN A 27 5.47 7.99 0.61
CA ASN A 27 6.63 8.85 0.42
C ASN A 27 7.21 8.75 -1.00
N TYR A 28 6.78 9.67 -1.88
CA TYR A 28 7.22 9.72 -3.27
C TYR A 28 8.74 9.90 -3.45
N ARG A 29 9.44 10.46 -2.45
CA ARG A 29 10.90 10.68 -2.50
C ARG A 29 11.70 9.44 -2.08
N ARG A 30 11.07 8.45 -1.45
CA ARG A 30 11.76 7.26 -0.96
C ARG A 30 11.62 6.13 -1.97
N LEU A 31 12.65 5.95 -2.80
CA LEU A 31 12.70 4.93 -3.85
C LEU A 31 12.48 3.50 -3.33
N MET A 32 12.69 3.24 -2.03
CA MET A 32 12.44 1.94 -1.40
C MET A 32 10.97 1.49 -1.44
N LEU A 33 10.00 2.42 -1.36
CA LEU A 33 8.58 2.05 -1.26
C LEU A 33 7.94 1.74 -2.62
N TRP A 34 8.49 2.31 -3.68
CA TRP A 34 8.02 2.14 -5.05
C TRP A 34 8.02 0.69 -5.54
N PRO A 35 9.13 -0.07 -5.46
CA PRO A 35 9.15 -1.47 -5.90
C PRO A 35 8.22 -2.33 -5.06
N ALA A 36 8.20 -2.18 -3.72
CA ALA A 36 7.27 -2.92 -2.88
C ALA A 36 5.80 -2.65 -3.29
N GLY A 37 5.43 -1.37 -3.45
CA GLY A 37 4.09 -1.00 -3.89
C GLY A 37 3.74 -1.48 -5.31
N ALA A 38 4.67 -1.40 -6.24
CA ALA A 38 4.50 -1.88 -7.62
C ALA A 38 4.33 -3.41 -7.68
N GLY A 39 5.04 -4.15 -6.81
CA GLY A 39 4.88 -5.60 -6.67
C GLY A 39 3.48 -6.00 -6.20
N LEU A 40 2.93 -5.29 -5.21
CA LEU A 40 1.57 -5.50 -4.71
C LEU A 40 0.52 -5.17 -5.78
N PHE A 41 0.69 -4.03 -6.46
CA PHE A 41 -0.18 -3.62 -7.55
C PHE A 41 -0.18 -4.65 -8.69
N ALA A 42 1.01 -5.10 -9.12
CA ALA A 42 1.14 -6.10 -10.17
C ALA A 42 0.43 -7.42 -9.80
N TYR A 43 0.52 -7.85 -8.53
CA TYR A 43 -0.18 -9.05 -8.09
C TYR A 43 -1.70 -8.85 -7.96
N SER A 44 -2.17 -7.65 -7.59
CA SER A 44 -3.58 -7.29 -7.65
C SER A 44 -4.14 -7.45 -9.07
N VAL A 45 -3.40 -6.95 -10.07
CA VAL A 45 -3.77 -7.09 -11.50
C VAL A 45 -3.80 -8.57 -11.90
N LEU A 46 -2.87 -9.39 -11.41
CA LEU A 46 -2.91 -10.85 -11.65
C LEU A 46 -4.21 -11.49 -11.14
N LEU A 47 -4.66 -11.15 -9.93
CA LEU A 47 -5.91 -11.66 -9.36
C LEU A 47 -7.13 -11.22 -10.19
N THR A 48 -7.16 -9.95 -10.59
CA THR A 48 -8.18 -9.39 -11.49
C THR A 48 -8.23 -10.12 -12.83
N LEU A 49 -7.06 -10.34 -13.46
CA LEU A 49 -6.97 -11.09 -14.71
C LEU A 49 -7.39 -12.55 -14.52
N ASN A 50 -7.15 -13.17 -13.36
CA ASN A 50 -7.62 -14.52 -13.07
C ASN A 50 -9.15 -14.62 -13.01
N VAL A 51 -9.82 -13.58 -12.50
CA VAL A 51 -11.27 -13.48 -12.50
C VAL A 51 -11.79 -13.28 -13.92
N LEU A 52 -11.24 -12.32 -14.66
CA LEU A 52 -11.70 -11.96 -16.01
C LEU A 52 -11.55 -13.11 -17.01
N ASP A 53 -10.46 -13.88 -16.93
CA ASP A 53 -10.20 -15.02 -17.82
C ASP A 53 -11.33 -16.05 -17.80
N ARG A 54 -11.91 -16.32 -16.62
CA ARG A 54 -13.00 -17.30 -16.46
C ARG A 54 -14.30 -16.90 -17.13
N TYR A 55 -14.48 -15.62 -17.41
CA TYR A 55 -15.68 -15.07 -18.03
C TYR A 55 -15.39 -14.46 -19.41
N ALA A 56 -14.22 -14.71 -19.99
CA ALA A 56 -13.83 -14.14 -21.27
C ALA A 56 -14.87 -14.50 -22.36
N PRO A 57 -15.37 -13.52 -23.13
CA PRO A 57 -16.45 -13.76 -24.09
C PRO A 57 -15.97 -14.41 -25.39
N SER A 58 -14.66 -14.50 -25.60
CA SER A 58 -14.05 -15.12 -26.78
C SER A 58 -12.68 -15.71 -26.46
N ILE A 59 -12.26 -16.69 -27.28
CA ILE A 59 -10.95 -17.36 -27.16
C ILE A 59 -9.80 -16.36 -27.33
N THR A 60 -9.95 -15.38 -28.23
CA THR A 60 -8.92 -14.36 -28.47
C THR A 60 -8.68 -13.49 -27.23
N ILE A 61 -9.75 -13.11 -26.53
CA ILE A 61 -9.65 -12.34 -25.27
C ILE A 61 -9.05 -13.21 -24.16
N ALA A 62 -9.48 -14.47 -24.02
CA ALA A 62 -8.92 -15.39 -23.03
C ALA A 62 -7.40 -15.60 -23.23
N GLN A 63 -6.96 -15.78 -24.48
CA GLN A 63 -5.53 -15.90 -24.81
C GLN A 63 -4.75 -14.63 -24.50
N ALA A 64 -5.33 -13.45 -24.79
CA ALA A 64 -4.72 -12.17 -24.45
C ALA A 64 -4.55 -12.04 -22.92
N ILE A 65 -5.60 -12.32 -22.15
CA ILE A 65 -5.58 -12.31 -20.68
C ILE A 65 -4.52 -13.27 -20.15
N SER A 66 -4.46 -14.49 -20.68
CA SER A 66 -3.47 -15.51 -20.29
C SER A 66 -2.02 -15.04 -20.49
N ARG A 67 -1.71 -14.34 -21.58
CA ARG A 67 -0.37 -13.75 -21.80
C ARG A 67 -0.02 -12.72 -20.74
N TRP A 68 -0.96 -11.84 -20.41
CA TRP A 68 -0.78 -10.85 -19.36
C TRP A 68 -0.65 -11.49 -17.97
N GLN A 69 -1.39 -12.58 -17.68
CA GLN A 69 -1.25 -13.31 -16.43
C GLN A 69 0.19 -13.81 -16.21
N ILE A 70 0.86 -14.32 -17.25
CA ILE A 70 2.27 -14.74 -17.14
C ILE A 70 3.15 -13.57 -16.74
N ALA A 71 3.01 -12.41 -17.43
CA ALA A 71 3.77 -11.21 -17.11
C ALA A 71 3.53 -10.73 -15.66
N PHE A 72 2.26 -10.63 -15.25
CA PHE A 72 1.89 -10.18 -13.90
C PHE A 72 2.14 -11.22 -12.80
N THR A 73 2.43 -12.48 -13.15
CA THR A 73 2.94 -13.49 -12.20
C THR A 73 4.41 -13.25 -11.87
N LEU A 74 5.21 -12.81 -12.85
CA LEU A 74 6.66 -12.62 -12.70
C LEU A 74 7.04 -11.20 -12.26
N LEU A 75 6.27 -10.19 -12.65
CA LEU A 75 6.52 -8.78 -12.29
C LEU A 75 6.70 -8.56 -10.78
N PRO A 76 5.85 -9.11 -9.89
CA PRO A 76 6.04 -8.98 -8.45
C PRO A 76 7.40 -9.51 -7.98
N VAL A 77 7.89 -10.62 -8.55
CA VAL A 77 9.20 -11.18 -8.20
C VAL A 77 10.32 -10.18 -8.53
N LEU A 78 10.28 -9.59 -9.73
CA LEU A 78 11.25 -8.57 -10.14
C LEU A 78 11.21 -7.35 -9.22
N PHE A 79 10.02 -6.87 -8.89
CA PHE A 79 9.86 -5.73 -7.99
C PHE A 79 10.38 -6.03 -6.58
N TRP A 80 10.07 -7.21 -6.02
CA TRP A 80 10.58 -7.60 -4.70
C TRP A 80 12.10 -7.81 -4.70
N LEU A 81 12.69 -8.30 -5.79
CA LEU A 81 14.15 -8.35 -5.94
C LEU A 81 14.76 -6.94 -5.94
N VAL A 82 14.20 -6.01 -6.71
CA VAL A 82 14.64 -4.60 -6.71
C VAL A 82 14.50 -3.98 -5.32
N PHE A 83 13.39 -4.24 -4.63
CA PHE A 83 13.19 -3.82 -3.24
C PHE A 83 14.31 -4.35 -2.33
N LEU A 84 14.61 -5.65 -2.39
CA LEU A 84 15.67 -6.24 -1.57
C LEU A 84 17.05 -5.63 -1.88
N ILE A 85 17.36 -5.38 -3.15
CA ILE A 85 18.61 -4.71 -3.57
C ILE A 85 18.69 -3.29 -2.98
N ILE A 86 17.59 -2.54 -2.98
CA ILE A 86 17.53 -1.17 -2.42
C ILE A 86 17.58 -1.18 -0.90
N VAL A 87 17.03 -2.19 -0.24
CA VAL A 87 17.06 -2.34 1.23
C VAL A 87 18.39 -2.86 1.74
N ALA A 88 19.11 -3.62 0.91
CA ALA A 88 20.37 -4.25 1.26
C ALA A 88 21.58 -3.33 1.63
N PRO A 89 21.68 -2.01 1.36
CA PRO A 89 23.00 -1.39 1.33
C PRO A 89 23.51 -0.74 2.64
N ARG A 90 24.83 -0.99 2.86
CA ARG A 90 25.79 -0.67 3.94
C ARG A 90 25.58 -1.45 5.24
N GLU A 91 26.57 -2.29 5.59
CA GLU A 91 26.57 -3.17 6.79
C GLU A 91 26.02 -2.48 8.04
N ASN A 92 26.38 -1.21 8.25
CA ASN A 92 25.98 -0.44 9.42
C ASN A 92 24.47 -0.17 9.47
N ALA A 93 23.85 0.20 8.34
CA ALA A 93 22.41 0.47 8.29
C ALA A 93 21.58 -0.82 8.37
N TRP A 94 22.10 -1.91 7.81
CA TRP A 94 21.44 -3.21 7.82
C TRP A 94 21.51 -3.85 9.21
N ARG A 95 22.68 -3.82 9.88
CA ARG A 95 22.82 -4.25 11.28
C ARG A 95 21.93 -3.44 12.20
N GLN A 96 21.90 -2.12 12.05
CA GLN A 96 21.07 -1.25 12.88
C GLN A 96 19.58 -1.57 12.75
N ARG A 97 19.07 -1.78 11.53
CA ARG A 97 17.67 -2.21 11.35
C ARG A 97 17.42 -3.60 11.93
N MET A 98 18.41 -4.50 11.88
CA MET A 98 18.26 -5.85 12.41
C MET A 98 18.29 -5.87 13.95
N THR A 99 18.98 -4.91 14.58
CA THR A 99 18.96 -4.74 16.04
C THR A 99 17.70 -4.03 16.50
N GLU A 100 17.29 -2.95 15.83
CA GLU A 100 16.16 -2.11 16.25
C GLU A 100 14.80 -2.68 15.81
N ASN A 101 14.72 -3.31 14.63
CA ASN A 101 13.48 -3.77 13.99
C ASN A 101 13.56 -5.22 13.47
N ARG A 102 14.22 -6.11 14.24
CA ARG A 102 14.49 -7.51 13.88
C ARG A 102 13.28 -8.25 13.31
N THR A 103 12.14 -8.14 13.98
CA THR A 103 10.91 -8.87 13.62
C THR A 103 10.43 -8.47 12.22
N MET A 104 10.41 -7.18 11.90
CA MET A 104 9.97 -6.69 10.60
C MET A 104 10.91 -7.16 9.48
N MET A 105 12.22 -7.12 9.71
CA MET A 105 13.19 -7.63 8.74
C MET A 105 13.03 -9.13 8.49
N LEU A 106 12.84 -9.93 9.55
CA LEU A 106 12.60 -11.36 9.41
C LEU A 106 11.32 -11.66 8.63
N VAL A 107 10.24 -10.92 8.89
CA VAL A 107 8.98 -11.04 8.14
C VAL A 107 9.18 -10.67 6.66
N ILE A 108 9.93 -9.60 6.38
CA ILE A 108 10.24 -9.18 5.00
C ILE A 108 11.07 -10.23 4.27
N MET A 109 12.15 -10.72 4.88
CA MET A 109 13.04 -11.71 4.27
C MET A 109 12.32 -13.06 4.09
N GLY A 110 11.74 -13.60 5.16
CA GLY A 110 11.03 -14.87 5.15
C GLY A 110 9.82 -14.83 4.24
N GLY A 111 9.07 -13.73 4.25
CA GLY A 111 7.92 -13.54 3.37
C GLY A 111 8.34 -13.46 1.91
N THR A 112 9.45 -12.80 1.57
CA THR A 112 9.93 -12.72 0.17
C THR A 112 10.40 -14.08 -0.34
N VAL A 113 11.08 -14.86 0.50
CA VAL A 113 11.46 -16.24 0.16
C VAL A 113 10.21 -17.10 -0.05
N LEU A 114 9.24 -17.02 0.87
CA LEU A 114 7.97 -17.76 0.76
C LEU A 114 7.22 -17.38 -0.54
N PHE A 115 7.19 -16.10 -0.89
CA PHE A 115 6.61 -15.62 -2.12
C PHE A 115 7.31 -16.21 -3.36
N ALA A 116 8.64 -16.13 -3.42
CA ALA A 116 9.43 -16.66 -4.53
C ALA A 116 9.24 -18.18 -4.71
N VAL A 117 9.24 -18.92 -3.60
CA VAL A 117 8.98 -20.37 -3.59
C VAL A 117 7.56 -20.67 -4.07
N GLY A 118 6.56 -19.92 -3.60
CA GLY A 118 5.17 -20.09 -4.03
C GLY A 118 4.94 -19.81 -5.52
N ILE A 119 5.60 -18.79 -6.07
CA ILE A 119 5.61 -18.53 -7.52
C ILE A 119 6.28 -19.69 -8.27
N GLY A 120 7.39 -20.22 -7.76
CA GLY A 120 8.05 -21.40 -8.33
C GLY A 120 7.10 -22.61 -8.40
N PHE A 121 6.42 -22.93 -7.30
CA PHE A 121 5.41 -23.99 -7.26
C PHE A 121 4.28 -23.78 -8.27
N MET A 122 3.81 -22.54 -8.41
CA MET A 122 2.75 -22.20 -9.37
C MET A 122 3.15 -22.49 -10.83
N GLN A 123 4.44 -22.38 -11.17
CA GLN A 123 4.95 -22.63 -12.53
C GLN A 123 5.23 -24.11 -12.82
N LEU A 124 5.53 -24.91 -11.78
CA LEU A 124 5.82 -26.34 -11.94
C LEU A 124 4.56 -27.17 -12.23
N GLY A 125 3.35 -26.61 -12.04
CA GLY A 125 2.08 -27.16 -12.51
C GLY A 125 1.55 -28.37 -11.72
N ASP A 126 2.41 -29.13 -11.05
CA ASP A 126 2.04 -30.33 -10.28
C ASP A 126 2.14 -30.06 -8.76
N THR A 127 1.14 -29.35 -8.24
CA THR A 127 1.06 -29.00 -6.82
C THR A 127 -0.13 -29.68 -6.17
N ALA A 128 0.07 -30.27 -4.98
CA ALA A 128 -1.01 -30.81 -4.16
C ALA A 128 -2.05 -29.74 -3.75
N VAL A 129 -1.68 -28.47 -3.80
CA VAL A 129 -2.55 -27.32 -3.50
C VAL A 129 -3.16 -26.79 -4.80
N SER A 130 -4.46 -26.50 -4.80
CA SER A 130 -5.11 -25.93 -5.99
C SER A 130 -4.57 -24.53 -6.32
N ARG A 131 -4.54 -24.19 -7.61
CA ARG A 131 -4.13 -22.86 -8.10
C ARG A 131 -4.91 -21.71 -7.43
N PHE A 132 -6.19 -21.94 -7.11
CA PHE A 132 -7.00 -20.97 -6.36
C PHE A 132 -6.37 -20.67 -4.99
N TRP A 133 -6.09 -21.70 -4.18
CA TRP A 133 -5.52 -21.51 -2.85
C TRP A 133 -4.12 -20.92 -2.90
N LEU A 134 -3.26 -21.38 -3.81
CA LEU A 134 -1.92 -20.82 -3.99
C LEU A 134 -1.95 -19.32 -4.27
N LEU A 135 -2.81 -18.86 -5.19
CA LEU A 135 -2.94 -17.44 -5.51
C LEU A 135 -3.33 -16.60 -4.29
N HIS A 136 -4.23 -17.10 -3.44
CA HIS A 136 -4.71 -16.35 -2.28
C HIS A 136 -3.75 -16.42 -1.08
N LEU A 137 -3.04 -17.54 -0.89
CA LEU A 137 -1.98 -17.64 0.11
C LEU A 137 -0.82 -16.69 -0.21
N LEU A 138 -0.43 -16.61 -1.48
CA LEU A 138 0.58 -15.66 -1.95
C LEU A 138 0.08 -14.22 -1.82
N ALA A 139 -1.19 -13.95 -2.12
CA ALA A 139 -1.79 -12.63 -1.91
C ALA A 139 -1.75 -12.22 -0.42
N PHE A 140 -2.10 -13.14 0.47
CA PHE A 140 -2.05 -12.90 1.91
C PHE A 140 -0.61 -12.66 2.39
N ASN A 141 0.34 -13.47 1.92
CA ASN A 141 1.78 -13.24 2.18
C ASN A 141 2.22 -11.84 1.72
N LEU A 142 1.79 -11.40 0.55
CA LEU A 142 2.07 -10.06 0.03
C LEU A 142 1.44 -8.94 0.88
N LEU A 143 0.22 -9.14 1.40
CA LEU A 143 -0.38 -8.17 2.33
C LEU A 143 0.44 -8.03 3.62
N VAL A 144 0.90 -9.16 4.17
CA VAL A 144 1.78 -9.17 5.36
C VAL A 144 3.10 -8.48 5.04
N LEU A 145 3.72 -8.78 3.90
CA LEU A 145 4.95 -8.15 3.43
C LEU A 145 4.80 -6.64 3.25
N GLY A 146 3.77 -6.19 2.52
CA GLY A 146 3.51 -4.77 2.30
C GLY A 146 3.28 -4.01 3.60
N THR A 147 2.55 -4.62 4.54
CA THR A 147 2.33 -4.05 5.88
C THR A 147 3.64 -3.96 6.67
N ALA A 148 4.48 -5.00 6.62
CA ALA A 148 5.79 -5.00 7.27
C ALA A 148 6.73 -3.93 6.68
N VAL A 149 6.68 -3.70 5.36
CA VAL A 149 7.42 -2.60 4.70
C VAL A 149 6.91 -1.24 5.15
N ALA A 150 5.59 -1.05 5.24
CA ALA A 150 5.01 0.19 5.77
C ALA A 150 5.40 0.45 7.23
N ALA A 151 5.42 -0.61 8.05
CA ALA A 151 5.81 -0.52 9.45
C ALA A 151 7.30 -0.20 9.62
N LEU A 152 8.17 -0.83 8.82
CA LEU A 152 9.60 -0.54 8.81
C LEU A 152 9.87 0.91 8.37
N ASP A 153 9.13 1.42 7.38
CA ASP A 153 9.21 2.82 6.96
C ASP A 153 8.77 3.80 8.04
N ALA A 154 7.65 3.50 8.73
CA ALA A 154 7.17 4.29 9.86
C ALA A 154 8.18 4.32 11.01
N ALA A 155 8.73 3.16 11.37
CA ALA A 155 9.75 3.03 12.41
C ALA A 155 11.03 3.79 12.03
N ASP A 156 11.49 3.69 10.79
CA ASP A 156 12.63 4.45 10.28
C ASP A 156 12.39 5.98 10.40
N GLU A 157 11.16 6.46 10.22
CA GLU A 157 10.78 7.88 10.35
C GLU A 157 10.42 8.31 11.78
N GLY A 158 10.24 7.37 12.72
CA GLY A 158 9.74 7.65 14.07
C GLY A 158 8.26 8.07 14.09
N GLU A 159 7.51 7.74 13.05
CA GLU A 159 6.08 8.06 12.91
C GLU A 159 5.21 6.88 13.39
N SER A 160 4.00 7.17 13.84
CA SER A 160 2.98 6.14 14.03
C SER A 160 2.42 5.65 12.70
N LEU A 161 2.33 4.32 12.51
CA LEU A 161 1.73 3.72 11.31
C LEU A 161 0.20 3.71 11.38
N TRP A 162 -0.35 3.22 12.50
CA TRP A 162 -1.72 2.71 12.56
C TRP A 162 -2.81 3.74 12.25
N PRO A 163 -2.81 4.95 12.85
CA PRO A 163 -3.88 5.91 12.60
C PRO A 163 -3.95 6.33 11.13
N HIS A 164 -2.80 6.58 10.50
CA HIS A 164 -2.73 6.93 9.08
C HIS A 164 -3.07 5.75 8.16
N TYR A 165 -2.64 4.54 8.52
CA TYR A 165 -2.91 3.30 7.77
C TYR A 165 -4.40 2.97 7.77
N LEU A 166 -5.03 2.91 8.96
CA LEU A 166 -6.46 2.61 9.12
C LEU A 166 -7.32 3.69 8.48
N ARG A 167 -7.01 4.97 8.71
CA ARG A 167 -7.73 6.07 8.06
C ARG A 167 -7.74 5.94 6.54
N SER A 168 -6.59 5.65 5.93
CA SER A 168 -6.51 5.47 4.48
C SER A 168 -7.28 4.23 4.01
N PHE A 169 -7.23 3.14 4.79
CA PHE A 169 -7.96 1.92 4.49
C PHE A 169 -9.47 2.13 4.57
N ASP A 170 -9.97 2.70 5.66
CA ASP A 170 -11.40 2.86 5.93
C ASP A 170 -12.08 3.68 4.85
N TYR A 171 -11.51 4.84 4.48
CA TYR A 171 -12.08 5.67 3.42
C TYR A 171 -12.12 4.94 2.07
N ALA A 172 -11.05 4.23 1.71
CA ALA A 172 -11.00 3.45 0.47
C ALA A 172 -12.00 2.28 0.50
N PHE A 173 -12.05 1.55 1.62
CA PHE A 173 -12.93 0.40 1.83
C PHE A 173 -14.41 0.79 1.75
N PHE A 174 -14.85 1.77 2.52
CA PHE A 174 -16.26 2.17 2.53
C PHE A 174 -16.69 2.79 1.20
N THR A 175 -15.83 3.56 0.55
CA THR A 175 -16.14 4.13 -0.77
C THR A 175 -16.22 3.03 -1.83
N ALA A 176 -15.25 2.11 -1.86
CA ALA A 176 -15.26 0.98 -2.79
C ALA A 176 -16.45 0.05 -2.54
N LEU A 177 -16.81 -0.19 -1.27
CA LEU A 177 -18.00 -0.97 -0.90
C LEU A 177 -19.28 -0.27 -1.38
N LEU A 178 -19.41 1.03 -1.16
CA LEU A 178 -20.60 1.81 -1.55
C LEU A 178 -20.88 1.73 -3.06
N PHE A 179 -19.84 1.86 -3.89
CA PHE A 179 -20.02 1.78 -5.34
C PHE A 179 -20.02 0.34 -5.87
N GLY A 180 -19.17 -0.52 -5.31
CA GLY A 180 -19.08 -1.93 -5.72
C GLY A 180 -20.36 -2.72 -5.43
N ILE A 181 -20.99 -2.48 -4.27
CA ILE A 181 -22.22 -3.21 -3.90
C ILE A 181 -23.36 -2.94 -4.87
N GLN A 182 -23.47 -1.74 -5.42
CA GLN A 182 -24.50 -1.41 -6.41
C GLN A 182 -24.38 -2.30 -7.65
N ILE A 183 -23.15 -2.51 -8.13
CA ILE A 183 -22.86 -3.35 -9.29
C ILE A 183 -23.13 -4.82 -8.95
N VAL A 184 -22.71 -5.27 -7.76
CA VAL A 184 -22.98 -6.64 -7.28
C VAL A 184 -24.50 -6.91 -7.18
N LEU A 185 -25.29 -5.94 -6.72
CA LEU A 185 -26.75 -6.07 -6.65
C LEU A 185 -27.36 -6.22 -8.05
N VAL A 186 -26.90 -5.43 -9.03
CA VAL A 186 -27.35 -5.57 -10.44
C VAL A 186 -26.95 -6.94 -11.01
N MET A 187 -25.75 -7.42 -10.71
CA MET A 187 -25.30 -8.76 -11.10
C MET A 187 -26.17 -9.84 -10.49
N TYR A 188 -26.59 -9.68 -9.22
CA TYR A 188 -27.39 -10.67 -8.52
C TYR A 188 -28.84 -10.71 -9.00
N PHE A 189 -29.48 -9.55 -9.18
CA PHE A 189 -30.91 -9.47 -9.47
C PHE A 189 -31.26 -9.42 -10.96
N ALA A 190 -30.36 -8.96 -11.84
CA ALA A 190 -30.70 -8.69 -13.23
C ALA A 190 -29.83 -9.44 -14.24
N THR A 191 -28.51 -9.25 -14.22
CA THR A 191 -27.64 -9.62 -15.35
C THR A 191 -26.88 -10.94 -15.18
N GLY A 192 -26.70 -11.41 -13.94
CA GLY A 192 -25.72 -12.44 -13.63
C GLY A 192 -24.27 -11.92 -13.66
N VAL A 193 -23.32 -12.84 -13.42
CA VAL A 193 -21.87 -12.56 -13.51
C VAL A 193 -21.42 -12.64 -14.97
N SER A 194 -21.19 -11.48 -15.60
CA SER A 194 -20.70 -11.37 -16.98
C SER A 194 -19.35 -10.64 -17.04
N PHE A 195 -18.61 -10.82 -18.14
CA PHE A 195 -17.33 -10.15 -18.37
C PHE A 195 -17.41 -8.62 -18.21
N ALA A 196 -18.42 -8.01 -18.85
CA ALA A 196 -18.60 -6.57 -18.83
C ALA A 196 -18.93 -6.05 -17.41
N MET A 197 -19.76 -6.78 -16.66
CA MET A 197 -20.09 -6.41 -15.27
C MET A 197 -18.89 -6.55 -14.34
N LEU A 198 -18.02 -7.55 -14.56
CA LEU A 198 -16.79 -7.71 -13.79
C LEU A 198 -15.79 -6.58 -14.06
N ILE A 199 -15.61 -6.17 -15.33
CA ILE A 199 -14.80 -4.99 -15.65
C ILE A 199 -15.37 -3.76 -14.96
N LEU A 200 -16.68 -3.54 -15.06
CA LEU A 200 -17.34 -2.41 -14.43
C LEU A 200 -17.12 -2.41 -12.91
N LEU A 201 -17.29 -3.56 -12.25
CA LEU A 201 -17.06 -3.73 -10.81
C LEU A 201 -15.62 -3.39 -10.43
N ILE A 202 -14.65 -4.00 -11.10
CA ILE A 202 -13.23 -3.87 -10.79
C ILE A 202 -12.77 -2.43 -11.03
N VAL A 203 -13.07 -1.84 -12.19
CA VAL A 203 -12.67 -0.46 -12.51
C VAL A 203 -13.33 0.53 -11.54
N THR A 204 -14.57 0.29 -11.13
CA THR A 204 -15.26 1.15 -10.17
C THR A 204 -14.60 1.08 -8.79
N ILE A 205 -14.27 -0.13 -8.31
CA ILE A 205 -13.53 -0.35 -7.07
C ILE A 205 -12.15 0.31 -7.14
N ASP A 206 -11.39 0.04 -8.19
CA ASP A 206 -10.03 0.59 -8.38
C ASP A 206 -10.05 2.12 -8.43
N THR A 207 -11.03 2.70 -9.13
CA THR A 207 -11.20 4.17 -9.20
C THR A 207 -11.51 4.75 -7.82
N ALA A 208 -12.43 4.13 -7.07
CA ALA A 208 -12.72 4.54 -5.70
C ALA A 208 -11.47 4.49 -4.81
N VAL A 209 -10.71 3.40 -4.90
CA VAL A 209 -9.46 3.24 -4.13
C VAL A 209 -8.41 4.28 -4.53
N ILE A 210 -8.20 4.54 -5.83
CA ILE A 210 -7.25 5.57 -6.32
C ILE A 210 -7.63 6.94 -5.75
N VAL A 211 -8.90 7.35 -5.90
CA VAL A 211 -9.36 8.68 -5.46
C VAL A 211 -9.18 8.84 -3.95
N GLN A 212 -9.50 7.81 -3.16
CA GLN A 212 -9.39 7.89 -1.71
C GLN A 212 -7.95 7.82 -1.21
N THR A 213 -7.11 6.94 -1.77
CA THR A 213 -5.69 6.82 -1.39
C THR A 213 -4.91 8.09 -1.73
N PHE A 214 -5.26 8.79 -2.81
CA PHE A 214 -4.63 10.06 -3.21
C PHE A 214 -5.48 11.30 -2.86
N SER A 215 -6.40 11.18 -1.90
CA SER A 215 -7.35 12.24 -1.54
C SER A 215 -6.70 13.61 -1.30
N SER A 216 -5.55 13.68 -0.62
CA SER A 216 -4.83 14.94 -0.42
C SER A 216 -4.43 15.61 -1.74
N ARG A 217 -3.93 14.83 -2.72
CA ARG A 217 -3.52 15.34 -4.04
C ARG A 217 -4.72 15.76 -4.88
N VAL A 218 -5.77 14.93 -4.89
CA VAL A 218 -7.03 15.24 -5.56
C VAL A 218 -7.60 16.54 -5.01
N THR A 219 -7.60 16.71 -3.70
CA THR A 219 -8.08 17.92 -3.05
C THR A 219 -7.22 19.14 -3.37
N THR A 220 -5.89 19.01 -3.40
CA THR A 220 -5.00 20.12 -3.83
C THR A 220 -5.30 20.55 -5.26
N TRP A 221 -5.54 19.60 -6.16
CA TRP A 221 -5.90 19.87 -7.55
C TRP A 221 -7.27 20.57 -7.64
N LEU A 222 -8.28 20.03 -6.94
CA LEU A 222 -9.63 20.61 -6.88
C LEU A 222 -9.62 22.02 -6.29
N ASP A 223 -8.84 22.26 -5.24
CA ASP A 223 -8.69 23.59 -4.65
C ASP A 223 -8.01 24.57 -5.63
N GLY A 224 -7.11 24.08 -6.48
CA GLY A 224 -6.48 24.87 -7.53
C GLY A 224 -7.51 25.39 -8.55
N VAL A 225 -8.52 24.58 -8.86
CA VAL A 225 -9.62 24.94 -9.76
C VAL A 225 -10.64 25.82 -9.05
N ALA A 226 -11.15 25.39 -7.89
CA ALA A 226 -12.21 26.07 -7.16
C ALA A 226 -11.79 27.45 -6.61
N PHE A 227 -10.55 27.56 -6.12
CA PHE A 227 -10.00 28.79 -5.53
C PHE A 227 -8.90 29.40 -6.42
N PHE A 228 -9.06 29.28 -7.74
CA PHE A 228 -8.11 29.84 -8.69
C PHE A 228 -7.87 31.34 -8.43
N TYR A 229 -8.94 32.10 -8.23
CA TYR A 229 -8.90 33.55 -7.93
C TYR A 229 -8.66 33.89 -6.45
N PHE A 230 -8.63 32.91 -5.54
CA PHE A 230 -8.50 33.13 -4.09
C PHE A 230 -7.23 32.45 -3.52
N PRO A 231 -6.02 32.97 -3.81
CA PRO A 231 -4.77 32.33 -3.39
C PRO A 231 -4.57 32.35 -1.87
N ALA A 232 -5.18 33.29 -1.14
CA ALA A 232 -5.13 33.33 0.32
C ALA A 232 -5.83 32.13 0.96
N VAL A 233 -7.08 31.85 0.55
CA VAL A 233 -7.88 30.72 1.05
C VAL A 233 -7.18 29.39 0.77
N ARG A 234 -6.61 29.22 -0.42
CA ARG A 234 -5.86 28.02 -0.80
C ARG A 234 -4.63 27.79 0.10
N ARG A 235 -3.89 28.86 0.46
CA ARG A 235 -2.75 28.76 1.39
C ARG A 235 -3.19 28.36 2.79
N GLU A 236 -4.24 28.97 3.31
CA GLU A 236 -4.76 28.66 4.66
C GLU A 236 -5.28 27.22 4.75
N ARG A 237 -6.08 26.77 3.76
CA ARG A 237 -6.52 25.36 3.70
C ARG A 237 -5.35 24.39 3.60
N ALA A 238 -4.29 24.74 2.87
CA ALA A 238 -3.09 23.91 2.80
C ALA A 238 -2.39 23.79 4.16
N VAL A 239 -2.30 24.88 4.93
CA VAL A 239 -1.72 24.88 6.30
C VAL A 239 -2.57 24.05 7.26
N LEU A 240 -3.89 24.22 7.26
CA LEU A 240 -4.79 23.45 8.14
C LEU A 240 -4.71 21.94 7.85
N ARG A 241 -4.65 21.56 6.56
CA ARG A 241 -4.48 20.15 6.17
C ARG A 241 -3.11 19.60 6.56
N ALA A 242 -2.05 20.38 6.34
CA ALA A 242 -0.71 20.01 6.77
C ALA A 242 -0.64 19.70 8.28
N GLY A 243 -1.32 20.51 9.11
CA GLY A 243 -1.44 20.27 10.54
C GLY A 243 -2.25 19.01 10.88
N ALA A 244 -3.41 18.82 10.25
CA ALA A 244 -4.25 17.64 10.45
C ALA A 244 -3.56 16.34 10.01
N ASP A 245 -2.79 16.37 8.91
CA ASP A 245 -2.02 15.23 8.42
C ASP A 245 -0.89 14.88 9.40
N ALA A 246 -0.19 15.89 9.92
CA ALA A 246 0.87 15.69 10.91
C ALA A 246 0.34 15.03 12.19
N ALA A 247 -0.81 15.49 12.71
CA ALA A 247 -1.41 14.94 13.92
C ALA A 247 -1.66 13.42 13.85
N SER A 248 -2.05 12.90 12.68
CA SER A 248 -2.27 11.45 12.49
C SER A 248 -0.99 10.59 12.52
N ARG A 249 0.18 11.22 12.47
CA ARG A 249 1.50 10.56 12.39
C ARG A 249 2.32 10.69 13.67
N VAL A 250 1.92 11.59 14.58
CA VAL A 250 2.59 11.79 15.86
C VAL A 250 2.50 10.50 16.68
N HIS A 251 3.63 10.11 17.28
CA HIS A 251 3.68 9.02 18.25
C HIS A 251 3.45 9.60 19.65
N GLU A 252 2.19 9.59 20.09
CA GLU A 252 1.85 10.00 21.46
C GLU A 252 2.29 8.90 22.44
N GLY A 253 3.26 9.20 23.30
CA GLY A 253 3.73 8.28 24.35
C GLY A 253 5.21 7.88 24.30
N VAL A 254 6.01 8.46 23.39
CA VAL A 254 7.47 8.28 23.44
C VAL A 254 8.04 9.30 24.42
N ASP A 255 8.59 8.82 25.54
CA ASP A 255 9.37 9.67 26.43
C ASP A 255 10.74 9.97 25.81
N VAL A 256 10.82 11.10 25.10
CA VAL A 256 12.04 11.57 24.42
C VAL A 256 13.19 11.78 25.42
N SER A 257 12.90 12.06 26.69
CA SER A 257 13.91 12.30 27.72
C SER A 257 14.60 11.02 28.20
N ALA A 258 13.92 9.88 28.06
CA ALA A 258 14.43 8.55 28.41
C ALA A 258 15.01 7.77 27.20
N MET A 259 15.07 8.38 26.01
CA MET A 259 15.58 7.71 24.81
C MET A 259 17.10 7.55 24.83
N GLU A 260 17.57 6.42 24.27
CA GLU A 260 18.99 6.17 23.98
C GLU A 260 19.62 7.32 23.16
N PRO A 261 20.84 7.78 23.49
CA PRO A 261 21.48 8.92 22.83
C PRO A 261 21.63 8.76 21.31
N GLU A 262 21.88 7.55 20.82
CA GLU A 262 21.96 7.27 19.39
C GLU A 262 20.61 7.46 18.68
N ALA A 263 19.51 7.06 19.33
CA ALA A 263 18.17 7.21 18.79
C ALA A 263 17.77 8.69 18.72
N PHE A 264 18.12 9.48 19.74
CA PHE A 264 17.91 10.92 19.76
C PHE A 264 18.70 11.64 18.65
N ALA A 265 19.99 11.30 18.48
CA ALA A 265 20.84 11.87 17.44
C ALA A 265 20.32 11.55 16.03
N ARG A 266 19.80 10.33 15.82
CA ARG A 266 19.16 9.91 14.56
C ARG A 266 17.91 10.74 14.25
N LEU A 267 17.00 10.88 15.21
CA LEU A 267 15.78 11.68 15.04
C LEU A 267 16.13 13.15 14.76
N THR A 268 17.14 13.69 15.43
CA THR A 268 17.62 15.07 15.22
C THR A 268 18.16 15.26 13.81
N ARG A 269 19.05 14.36 13.35
CA ARG A 269 19.56 14.40 11.97
C ARG A 269 18.43 14.33 10.94
N LYS A 270 17.41 13.51 11.22
CA LYS A 270 16.27 13.32 10.34
C LYS A 270 15.34 14.54 10.33
N ALA A 271 15.08 15.15 11.48
CA ALA A 271 14.35 16.41 11.57
C ALA A 271 15.05 17.53 10.79
N ILE A 272 16.38 17.66 10.93
CA ILE A 272 17.17 18.62 10.14
C ILE A 272 17.03 18.33 8.63
N SER A 273 17.06 17.06 8.22
CA SER A 273 16.86 16.68 6.81
C SER A 273 15.47 17.03 6.26
N HIS A 274 14.47 17.19 7.14
CA HIS A 274 13.11 17.60 6.80
C HIS A 274 12.87 19.11 6.95
N MET A 275 13.91 19.92 7.19
CA MET A 275 13.78 21.38 7.17
C MET A 275 13.12 21.87 5.87
N GLY A 276 11.97 22.53 6.00
CA GLY A 276 11.13 22.96 4.87
C GLY A 276 9.90 22.07 4.60
N ASN A 277 9.73 20.95 5.32
CA ASN A 277 8.55 20.11 5.28
C ASN A 277 7.83 20.13 6.65
N LEU A 278 7.01 21.18 6.88
CA LEU A 278 6.28 21.37 8.14
C LEU A 278 5.50 20.13 8.62
N PRO A 279 4.72 19.43 7.78
CA PRO A 279 4.02 18.22 8.20
C PRO A 279 4.93 17.16 8.85
N ARG A 280 6.12 16.95 8.28
CA ARG A 280 7.08 15.96 8.78
C ARG A 280 7.82 16.42 10.03
N LEU A 281 8.11 17.71 10.13
CA LEU A 281 8.69 18.29 11.34
C LEU A 281 7.71 18.19 12.51
N ALA A 282 6.44 18.52 12.27
CA ALA A 282 5.38 18.46 13.28
C ALA A 282 5.05 17.02 13.72
N ALA A 283 5.25 16.03 12.84
CA ALA A 283 5.09 14.62 13.19
C ALA A 283 6.27 14.04 14.01
N SER A 284 7.39 14.76 14.12
CA SER A 284 8.58 14.27 14.82
C SER A 284 8.33 14.15 16.33
N PRO A 285 8.78 13.05 16.99
CA PRO A 285 8.72 12.92 18.44
C PRO A 285 9.41 14.07 19.19
N LEU A 286 10.41 14.71 18.56
CA LEU A 286 11.16 15.84 19.13
C LEU A 286 10.29 17.05 19.46
N THR A 287 9.08 17.14 18.90
CA THR A 287 8.09 18.18 19.26
C THR A 287 7.55 18.03 20.68
N GLN A 288 7.74 16.87 21.32
CA GLN A 288 7.31 16.57 22.69
C GLN A 288 8.42 16.78 23.73
N LEU A 289 9.54 17.40 23.36
CA LEU A 289 10.59 17.74 24.33
C LEU A 289 10.04 18.64 25.44
N PRO A 290 10.34 18.35 26.72
CA PRO A 290 9.90 19.22 27.80
C PRO A 290 10.46 20.62 27.60
N LEU A 291 9.62 21.63 27.87
CA LEU A 291 10.06 23.02 27.87
C LEU A 291 11.22 23.17 28.85
N VAL A 292 12.36 23.64 28.36
CA VAL A 292 13.49 24.00 29.21
C VAL A 292 13.07 25.24 29.98
N THR A 293 12.55 25.04 31.19
CA THR A 293 12.36 26.13 32.15
C THR A 293 13.75 26.54 32.64
N ALA A 294 14.13 27.79 32.37
CA ALA A 294 15.36 28.40 32.83
C ALA A 294 15.40 28.52 34.36
#